data_AF-A0A284RTU5-F1
#
_entry.id   AF-A0A284RTU5-F1
#
_cell.length_a   1.000
_cell.length_b   1.000
_cell.length_c   1.000
_cell.angle_alpha   90.00
_cell.angle_beta   90.00
_cell.angle_gamma   90.00
#
_symmetry.space_group_name_H-M   'P 1'
#
loop_
_entity.id
_entity.type
_entity.pdbx_description
1 polymer ?
#
loop_
_entity_poly.entity_id
_entity_poly.type
_entity_poly.pdbx_seq_one_letter_code
_entity_poly.pdbx_strand_id
1 'polypeptide(L)'
;MWKASVKDIEGEILCVSQFTLLANTTKDKPDFHLAMSTDPARELYGTFLDMLREAYMPERIKDGKFGAMMNVSLTNDGPVTFTIDSRKYQYVGDSGGNGVGNVNANVKGGGKSKKGPAPSTVAETP
;
A
#
# COMPACT_ATOMS: atom_id res chain seq x y z
N MET A 1 31.58 -1.43 0.80
CA MET A 1 30.45 -0.82 1.54
C MET A 1 29.19 -1.28 0.82
N TRP A 2 28.07 -1.57 1.51
CA TRP A 2 26.91 -2.37 1.02
C TRP A 2 27.14 -3.90 0.96
N LYS A 3 27.56 -4.50 2.09
CA LYS A 3 27.89 -5.94 2.15
C LYS A 3 27.01 -6.78 3.06
N ALA A 4 26.17 -6.13 3.87
CA ALA A 4 25.36 -6.79 4.88
C ALA A 4 23.95 -6.24 4.82
N SER A 5 22.98 -7.14 4.87
CA SER A 5 21.56 -6.86 5.09
C SER A 5 21.25 -6.74 6.57
N VAL A 6 20.02 -6.36 6.91
CA VAL A 6 19.53 -6.34 8.30
C VAL A 6 19.64 -7.71 8.98
N LYS A 7 19.48 -8.81 8.22
CA LYS A 7 19.61 -10.17 8.74
C LYS A 7 21.04 -10.49 9.11
N ASP A 8 21.99 -10.11 8.25
CA ASP A 8 23.42 -10.42 8.42
C ASP A 8 24.02 -9.73 9.67
N ILE A 9 23.45 -8.59 10.06
CA ILE A 9 23.86 -7.85 11.27
C ILE A 9 22.96 -8.10 12.48
N GLU A 10 22.00 -9.02 12.36
CA GLU A 10 21.01 -9.32 13.39
C GLU A 10 20.24 -8.08 13.92
N GLY A 11 19.94 -7.15 13.01
CA GLY A 11 19.27 -5.89 13.32
C GLY A 11 17.78 -6.05 13.61
N GLU A 12 17.18 -5.03 14.24
CA GLU A 12 15.73 -4.96 14.43
C GLU A 12 15.05 -4.21 13.29
N ILE A 13 13.80 -4.57 13.00
CA ILE A 13 12.96 -3.91 11.99
C ILE A 13 11.75 -3.31 12.70
N LEU A 14 11.57 -1.99 12.61
CA LEU A 14 10.35 -1.30 13.04
C LEU A 14 9.47 -1.02 11.81
N CYS A 15 8.27 -1.60 11.81
CA CYS A 15 7.26 -1.35 10.78
C CYS A 15 6.23 -0.35 11.29
N VAL A 16 5.88 0.63 10.46
CA VAL A 16 4.82 1.61 10.76
C VAL A 16 3.93 1.76 9.52
N SER A 17 2.62 1.57 9.68
CA SER A 17 1.65 1.77 8.60
C SER A 17 1.62 3.23 8.14
N GLN A 18 1.86 3.51 6.85
CA GLN A 18 1.97 4.89 6.33
C GLN A 18 1.23 5.06 4.98
N PHE A 19 -0.07 5.36 5.03
CA PHE A 19 -0.88 5.54 3.81
C PHE A 19 -0.46 6.78 2.99
N THR A 20 0.15 7.78 3.62
CA THR A 20 0.53 9.04 2.96
C THR A 20 1.63 8.85 1.92
N LEU A 21 2.34 7.71 1.90
CA LEU A 21 3.29 7.38 0.84
C LEU A 21 2.61 7.26 -0.54
N LEU A 22 1.29 7.01 -0.58
CA LEU A 22 0.49 7.00 -1.80
C LEU A 22 -0.24 8.32 -2.06
N ALA A 23 0.19 9.42 -1.44
CA ALA A 23 -0.33 10.75 -1.74
C ALA A 23 -0.08 11.13 -3.20
N ASN A 24 -1.12 11.58 -3.89
CA ASN A 24 -0.99 12.41 -5.08
C ASN A 24 -0.82 13.87 -4.63
N THR A 25 0.35 14.44 -4.93
CA THR A 25 0.73 15.81 -4.55
C THR A 25 0.83 16.74 -5.76
N THR A 26 0.15 16.44 -6.87
CA THR A 26 0.12 17.32 -8.05
C THR A 26 -0.64 18.62 -7.80
N LYS A 27 -1.52 18.66 -6.79
CA LYS A 27 -2.24 19.86 -6.33
C LYS A 27 -1.73 20.27 -4.94
N ASP A 28 -2.11 21.46 -4.49
CA ASP A 28 -1.69 22.03 -3.20
C ASP A 28 -2.12 21.18 -1.98
N LYS A 29 -3.26 20.50 -2.08
CA LYS A 29 -3.73 19.55 -1.06
C LYS A 29 -3.41 18.12 -1.50
N PRO A 30 -2.74 17.31 -0.66
CA PRO A 30 -2.53 15.90 -0.97
C PRO A 30 -3.85 15.14 -1.03
N ASP A 31 -3.99 14.32 -2.05
CA ASP A 31 -5.10 13.40 -2.23
C ASP A 31 -4.62 11.95 -2.07
N PHE A 32 -5.42 11.08 -1.44
CA PHE A 32 -5.03 9.71 -1.10
C PHE A 32 -5.92 8.64 -1.75
N HIS A 33 -6.60 8.94 -2.86
CA HIS A 33 -7.46 7.99 -3.59
C HIS A 33 -6.74 6.71 -4.06
N LEU A 34 -5.41 6.74 -4.16
CA LEU A 34 -4.58 5.57 -4.50
C LEU A 34 -4.31 4.67 -3.29
N ALA A 35 -4.51 5.16 -2.06
CA ALA A 35 -4.36 4.36 -0.86
C ALA A 35 -5.53 3.39 -0.71
N MET A 36 -5.22 2.18 -0.23
CA MET A 36 -6.22 1.19 0.12
C MET A 36 -7.11 1.70 1.27
N SER A 37 -8.40 1.32 1.27
CA SER A 37 -9.30 1.63 2.38
C SER A 37 -8.87 0.94 3.68
N THR A 38 -9.26 1.53 4.82
CA THR A 38 -8.72 1.20 6.14
C THR A 38 -8.78 -0.28 6.52
N ASP A 39 -9.92 -0.94 6.30
CA ASP A 39 -10.12 -2.33 6.74
C ASP A 39 -9.27 -3.33 5.94
N PRO A 40 -9.34 -3.39 4.60
CA PRO A 40 -8.44 -4.27 3.84
C PRO A 40 -6.97 -3.88 4.01
N ALA A 41 -6.65 -2.60 4.24
CA ALA A 41 -5.28 -2.19 4.52
C ALA A 41 -4.77 -2.72 5.87
N ARG A 42 -5.63 -2.82 6.88
CA ARG A 42 -5.29 -3.40 8.19
C ARG A 42 -4.99 -4.88 8.06
N GLU A 43 -5.83 -5.62 7.33
CA GLU A 43 -5.62 -7.05 7.07
C GLU A 43 -4.32 -7.28 6.29
N LEU A 44 -4.11 -6.53 5.20
CA LEU A 44 -2.88 -6.63 4.41
C LEU A 44 -1.63 -6.30 5.23
N TYR A 45 -1.69 -5.26 6.07
CA TYR A 45 -0.59 -4.90 6.95
C TYR A 45 -0.29 -5.99 7.98
N GLY A 46 -1.32 -6.61 8.56
CA GLY A 46 -1.17 -7.78 9.44
C GLY A 46 -0.45 -8.93 8.75
N THR A 47 -0.95 -9.34 7.58
CA THR A 47 -0.31 -10.40 6.77
C THR A 47 1.14 -10.05 6.42
N PHE A 48 1.43 -8.80 6.08
CA PHE A 48 2.80 -8.34 5.80
C PHE A 48 3.73 -8.52 7.01
N LEU A 49 3.27 -8.17 8.22
CA LEU A 49 4.05 -8.37 9.44
C LEU A 49 4.29 -9.85 9.73
N ASP A 50 3.29 -10.69 9.53
CA ASP A 50 3.42 -12.13 9.75
C ASP A 50 4.42 -12.76 8.77
N MET A 51 4.37 -12.38 7.50
CA MET A 51 5.38 -12.78 6.50
C MET A 51 6.79 -12.33 6.88
N LEU A 52 6.95 -11.12 7.43
CA LEU A 52 8.26 -10.64 7.91
C LEU A 52 8.78 -11.46 9.09
N ARG A 53 7.91 -11.81 10.04
CA ARG A 53 8.26 -12.63 11.20
C ARG A 53 8.68 -14.03 10.77
N GLU A 54 7.94 -14.64 9.85
CA GLU A 54 8.27 -15.95 9.28
C GLU A 54 9.59 -15.94 8.49
N ALA A 55 9.84 -14.88 7.73
CA ALA A 55 11.03 -14.77 6.90
C ALA A 55 12.31 -14.41 7.69
N TYR A 56 12.20 -14.01 8.96
CA TYR A 56 13.34 -13.55 9.76
C TYR A 56 13.31 -14.09 11.20
N MET A 57 13.27 -13.20 12.21
CA MET A 57 13.23 -13.53 13.64
C MET A 57 12.05 -12.78 14.24
N PRO A 58 10.98 -13.46 14.68
CA PRO A 58 9.74 -12.82 15.12
C PRO A 58 9.95 -11.74 16.19
N GLU A 59 10.87 -11.95 17.11
CA GLU A 59 11.21 -11.03 18.20
C GLU A 59 11.92 -9.75 17.73
N ARG A 60 12.53 -9.75 16.54
CA ARG A 60 13.21 -8.60 15.93
C ARG A 60 12.27 -7.73 15.08
N ILE A 61 11.05 -8.19 14.82
CA ILE A 61 10.02 -7.42 14.10
C ILE A 61 9.16 -6.66 15.09
N LYS A 62 9.29 -5.33 15.11
CA LYS A 62 8.50 -4.43 15.93
C LYS A 62 7.40 -3.79 15.07
N ASP A 63 6.23 -3.62 15.66
CA ASP A 63 5.08 -2.97 15.06
C ASP A 63 4.79 -1.65 15.79
N GLY A 64 4.27 -0.67 15.05
CA GLY A 64 3.54 0.45 15.62
C GLY A 64 2.12 0.05 16.00
N LYS A 65 1.18 0.97 15.81
CA LYS A 65 -0.25 0.72 15.98
C LYS A 65 -1.01 1.22 14.76
N PHE A 66 -1.53 0.29 13.95
CA PHE A 66 -2.22 0.62 12.71
C PHE A 66 -3.34 1.65 12.92
N GLY A 67 -3.32 2.72 12.13
CA GLY A 67 -4.33 3.77 12.15
C GLY A 67 -4.33 4.67 13.38
N ALA A 68 -3.40 4.48 14.33
CA ALA A 68 -3.25 5.38 15.46
C ALA A 68 -2.39 6.59 15.08
N MET A 69 -2.67 7.74 15.71
CA MET A 69 -1.72 8.86 15.72
C MET A 69 -0.50 8.46 16.54
N MET A 70 0.69 8.61 15.95
CA MET A 70 1.94 8.16 16.53
C MET A 70 3.02 9.23 16.43
N ASN A 71 3.82 9.35 17.49
CA ASN A 71 5.09 10.06 17.47
C ASN A 71 6.21 9.04 17.32
N VAL A 72 6.82 8.97 16.13
CA VAL A 72 7.91 8.02 15.84
C VAL A 72 9.24 8.74 15.94
N SER A 73 10.07 8.35 16.90
CA SER A 73 11.45 8.83 17.01
C SER A 73 12.38 7.90 16.24
N LEU A 74 13.26 8.46 15.42
CA LEU A 74 14.29 7.69 14.71
C LEU A 74 15.61 8.47 14.67
N THR A 75 16.71 7.73 14.79
CA THR A 75 18.05 8.24 14.51
C THR A 75 18.52 7.57 13.23
N ASN A 76 18.73 8.35 12.17
CA ASN A 76 19.20 7.83 10.88
C ASN A 76 20.73 7.82 10.87
N ASP A 77 21.33 6.67 11.17
CA ASP A 77 22.78 6.46 11.14
C ASP A 77 23.27 6.35 9.68
N GLY A 78 23.89 7.42 9.18
CA GLY A 78 24.22 7.59 7.76
C GLY A 78 24.12 9.06 7.31
N PRO A 79 22.97 9.55 6.83
CA PRO A 79 21.68 8.86 6.67
C PRO A 79 21.56 8.06 5.38
N VAL A 80 20.89 6.91 5.44
CA VAL A 80 20.57 6.08 4.27
C VAL A 80 19.06 5.93 4.17
N THR A 81 18.49 6.17 2.99
CA THR A 81 17.04 6.04 2.75
C THR A 81 16.80 5.37 1.40
N PHE A 82 15.97 4.33 1.41
CA PHE A 82 15.53 3.63 0.21
C PHE A 82 14.02 3.78 0.03
N THR A 83 13.57 3.99 -1.21
CA THR A 83 12.15 3.93 -1.58
C THR A 83 11.93 2.71 -2.46
N ILE A 84 11.05 1.81 -2.04
CA ILE A 84 10.74 0.56 -2.75
C ILE A 84 9.24 0.54 -3.06
N ASP A 85 8.90 0.24 -4.31
CA ASP A 85 7.51 0.12 -4.79
C ASP A 85 7.39 -1.20 -5.56
N SER A 86 6.66 -2.17 -5.00
CA SER A 86 6.51 -3.51 -5.58
C SER A 86 5.91 -3.51 -6.99
N ARG A 87 5.23 -2.43 -7.41
CA ARG A 87 4.68 -2.27 -8.77
C ARG A 87 5.74 -1.93 -9.82
N LYS A 88 6.93 -1.51 -9.39
CA LYS A 88 8.02 -1.06 -10.25
C LYS A 88 9.15 -2.08 -10.41
N TYR A 89 9.05 -3.23 -9.75
CA TYR A 89 10.07 -4.27 -9.79
C TYR A 89 9.46 -5.60 -10.20
N GLN A 90 10.20 -6.36 -11.00
CA GLN A 90 9.95 -7.77 -11.22
C GLN A 90 10.86 -8.57 -10.30
N TYR A 91 10.28 -9.50 -9.56
CA TYR A 91 11.07 -10.46 -8.80
C TYR A 91 11.74 -11.42 -9.79
N VAL A 92 13.07 -11.45 -9.77
CA VAL A 92 13.81 -12.52 -10.43
C VAL A 92 13.72 -13.74 -9.51
N GLY A 93 12.67 -14.55 -9.69
CA GLY A 93 12.55 -15.83 -9.01
C GLY A 93 13.44 -16.88 -9.67
N ASP A 94 14.02 -17.78 -8.86
CA ASP A 94 14.60 -19.01 -9.37
C ASP A 94 13.47 -19.82 -10.03
N SER A 95 13.61 -20.07 -11.33
CA SER A 95 12.57 -20.66 -12.16
C SER A 95 12.47 -22.16 -11.88
N GLY A 96 11.61 -22.53 -10.92
CA GLY A 96 11.39 -23.91 -10.52
C GLY A 96 9.96 -24.17 -10.02
N GLY A 97 8.94 -23.89 -10.84
CA GLY A 97 7.57 -24.35 -10.55
C GLY A 97 6.46 -23.53 -11.20
N ASN A 98 5.61 -24.19 -11.99
CA ASN A 98 4.53 -23.65 -12.81
C ASN A 98 3.51 -22.74 -12.08
N GLY A 99 3.29 -21.55 -12.64
CA GLY A 99 1.97 -21.03 -12.99
C GLY A 99 1.14 -20.36 -11.90
N VAL A 100 1.14 -19.02 -11.86
CA VAL A 100 -0.07 -18.24 -11.57
C VAL A 100 -0.12 -17.04 -12.51
N GLY A 101 -1.23 -16.95 -13.26
CA GLY A 101 -1.43 -16.02 -14.35
C GLY A 101 -1.59 -14.55 -13.91
N ASN A 102 -1.27 -13.70 -14.87
CA ASN A 102 -1.40 -12.25 -14.83
C ASN A 102 -2.86 -11.84 -14.60
N VAL A 103 -3.20 -11.37 -13.39
CA VAL A 103 -4.50 -10.75 -13.11
C VAL A 103 -4.49 -9.28 -13.53
N ASN A 104 -4.79 -9.05 -14.80
CA ASN A 104 -5.21 -7.73 -15.28
C ASN A 104 -6.61 -7.43 -14.71
N ALA A 105 -6.68 -6.59 -13.68
CA ALA A 105 -7.94 -6.05 -13.18
C ALA A 105 -8.48 -4.98 -14.15
N ASN A 106 -9.11 -5.43 -15.24
CA ASN A 106 -9.92 -4.60 -16.12
C ASN A 106 -11.29 -4.42 -15.49
N VAL A 107 -11.50 -3.35 -14.72
CA VAL A 107 -12.83 -2.94 -14.26
C VAL A 107 -13.54 -2.27 -15.44
N LYS A 108 -14.32 -3.07 -16.18
CA LYS A 108 -15.21 -2.58 -17.24
C LYS A 108 -16.30 -1.69 -16.65
N GLY A 109 -16.29 -0.41 -17.04
CA GLY A 109 -17.42 0.49 -16.90
C GLY A 109 -18.64 -0.04 -17.66
N GLY A 110 -19.74 -0.20 -16.95
CA GLY A 110 -21.05 -0.50 -17.52
C GLY A 110 -21.84 0.79 -17.72
N GLY A 111 -21.94 1.26 -18.97
CA GLY A 111 -22.86 2.33 -19.36
C GLY A 111 -23.27 2.17 -20.82
N LYS A 112 -24.49 1.70 -21.08
CA LYS A 112 -25.11 1.68 -22.42
C LYS A 112 -26.14 2.80 -22.58
N SER A 113 -25.93 3.55 -23.66
CA SER A 113 -26.73 4.52 -24.44
C SER A 113 -28.23 4.78 -24.18
N LYS A 114 -28.51 6.09 -24.07
CA LYS A 114 -29.53 6.94 -24.73
C LYS A 114 -30.89 6.36 -25.20
N LYS A 115 -31.98 7.00 -24.76
CA LYS A 115 -33.21 7.29 -25.54
C LYS A 115 -33.78 8.67 -25.16
N GLY A 116 -34.32 9.40 -26.16
CA GLY A 116 -34.81 10.79 -26.11
C GLY A 116 -36.22 10.98 -25.50
N PRO A 117 -36.89 12.14 -25.70
CA PRO A 117 -37.29 13.00 -24.57
C PRO A 117 -38.80 13.09 -24.23
N ALA A 118 -39.03 13.55 -22.97
CA ALA A 118 -40.13 14.36 -22.37
C ALA A 118 -41.58 13.80 -22.38
N PRO A 119 -42.45 14.11 -21.38
CA PRO A 119 -42.85 15.49 -21.06
C PRO A 119 -42.89 15.89 -19.56
N SER A 120 -43.07 17.20 -19.41
CA SER A 120 -43.21 18.07 -18.23
C SER A 120 -44.13 17.59 -17.11
N THR A 121 -43.80 17.98 -15.88
CA THR A 121 -44.80 18.46 -14.89
C THR A 121 -44.17 19.51 -13.98
N VAL A 122 -44.90 20.61 -13.87
CA VAL A 122 -44.73 21.75 -12.98
C VAL A 122 -45.13 21.36 -11.55
N ALA A 123 -44.41 21.86 -10.56
CA ALA A 123 -44.90 21.94 -9.18
C ALA A 123 -44.40 23.26 -8.57
N GLU A 124 -45.32 24.20 -8.49
CA GLU A 124 -45.24 25.38 -7.65
C GLU A 124 -45.35 24.99 -6.16
N THR A 125 -44.81 25.88 -5.31
CA THR A 125 -45.33 26.40 -4.02
C THR A 125 -44.33 26.33 -2.88
N PRO A 126 -44.46 27.20 -1.85
CA PRO A 126 -45.18 28.48 -1.76
C PRO A 126 -44.25 29.72 -1.81
#